data_AF-A0A5C3QGS7-F1
#
_entry.id   AF-A0A5C3QGS7-F1
#
_cell.length_a   1.000
_cell.length_b   1.000
_cell.length_c   1.000
_cell.angle_alpha   90.00
_cell.angle_beta   90.00
_cell.angle_gamma   90.00
#
_symmetry.space_group_name_H-M   'P 1'
#
loop_
_entity.id
_entity.type
_entity.pdbx_description
1 polymer ?
#
loop_
_entity_poly.entity_id
_entity_poly.type
_entity_poly.pdbx_seq_one_letter_code
_entity_poly.pdbx_strand_id
1 'polypeptide(L)'
;MKLTIGSTTLLSVALTARVAFSLSPGDLQVSVNAISPRVASIEDIILTTIVSNPSDASIRVIRVGNVLDNGPTKSFAVSKDGASVDFTGVVISPDFARNPEANFVTIAPRASIAINHTVSDIYDFSSHGTGTFMFVPWTTFQTAPGSPPLVVQVAPVSVEVTADVGFRALAPQSQSQDEPAHAAGSILSCDDPDKLAGIEQGLDSSRELAARAAEYLRANPDSAEWNNFFGDGIELEEIAGNYEAMAGDRKPMSGERFIYCNEDPFAICDRSTAYEFNGQIYMCDHWFEYRPIGEVCSLHINNVVGSHESIILHELTHAMFGTIDHAYGCGAVQGLSAAEKKSNADNYECLALAVYQIFECQIGSEDGQA
;
A
#
# COMPACT_ATOMS: atom_id res chain seq x y z
N MET A 1 -60.08 -11.58 -35.74
CA MET A 1 -59.36 -11.12 -34.53
C MET A 1 -58.18 -12.08 -34.33
N LYS A 2 -56.98 -11.70 -34.79
CA LYS A 2 -55.75 -12.49 -34.64
C LYS A 2 -55.13 -12.15 -33.29
N LEU A 3 -54.91 -13.14 -32.43
CA LEU A 3 -54.20 -12.98 -31.17
C LEU A 3 -52.74 -13.43 -31.39
N THR A 4 -51.81 -12.48 -31.33
CA THR A 4 -50.37 -12.71 -31.43
C THR A 4 -49.85 -13.01 -30.03
N ILE A 5 -49.32 -14.21 -29.79
CA ILE A 5 -48.65 -14.56 -28.54
C ILE A 5 -47.18 -14.15 -28.69
N GLY A 6 -46.77 -13.12 -27.95
CA GLY A 6 -45.38 -12.68 -27.86
C GLY A 6 -44.58 -13.67 -27.01
N SER A 7 -43.45 -14.13 -27.54
CA SER A 7 -42.49 -14.98 -26.86
C SER A 7 -41.54 -14.10 -26.06
N THR A 8 -41.63 -14.12 -24.73
CA THR A 8 -40.72 -13.39 -23.84
C THR A 8 -39.53 -14.29 -23.51
N THR A 9 -38.38 -14.00 -24.11
CA THR A 9 -37.11 -14.67 -23.78
C THR A 9 -36.58 -14.08 -22.47
N LEU A 10 -36.66 -14.81 -21.37
CA LEU A 10 -35.94 -14.46 -20.14
C LEU A 10 -34.44 -14.73 -20.35
N LEU A 11 -33.65 -13.66 -20.41
CA LEU A 11 -32.20 -13.72 -20.27
C LEU A 11 -31.88 -13.81 -18.76
N SER A 12 -31.66 -15.03 -18.26
CA SER A 12 -31.13 -15.22 -16.91
C SER A 12 -29.64 -14.91 -16.91
N VAL A 13 -29.26 -13.70 -16.51
CA VAL A 13 -27.88 -13.37 -16.15
C VAL A 13 -27.60 -14.04 -14.80
N ALA A 14 -26.99 -15.22 -14.82
CA ALA A 14 -26.47 -15.85 -13.62
C ALA A 14 -25.23 -15.07 -13.19
N LEU A 15 -25.39 -14.16 -12.22
CA LEU A 15 -24.29 -13.56 -11.50
C LEU A 15 -23.69 -14.63 -10.57
N THR A 16 -22.77 -15.45 -11.08
CA THR A 16 -21.99 -16.34 -10.23
C THR A 16 -21.13 -15.47 -9.31
N ALA A 17 -21.53 -15.34 -8.05
CA ALA A 17 -20.66 -14.83 -7.00
C ALA A 17 -19.41 -15.72 -7.01
N ARG A 18 -18.28 -15.19 -7.50
CA ARG A 18 -16.99 -15.85 -7.32
C ARG A 18 -16.68 -15.73 -5.83
N VAL A 19 -16.89 -16.81 -5.09
CA VAL A 19 -16.32 -16.92 -3.75
C VAL A 19 -14.81 -16.74 -3.93
N ALA A 20 -14.26 -15.64 -3.42
CA ALA A 20 -12.83 -15.46 -3.36
C ALA A 20 -12.30 -16.52 -2.39
N PHE A 21 -11.73 -17.59 -2.93
CA PHE A 21 -11.04 -18.57 -2.09
C PHE A 21 -9.80 -17.90 -1.50
N SER A 22 -9.61 -18.07 -0.20
CA SER A 22 -8.36 -17.69 0.47
C SER A 22 -7.22 -18.53 -0.10
N LEU A 23 -6.08 -17.90 -0.38
CA LEU A 23 -4.87 -18.61 -0.77
C LEU A 23 -4.38 -19.48 0.38
N SER A 24 -3.83 -20.64 0.04
CA SER A 24 -3.25 -21.60 0.96
C SER A 24 -1.79 -21.93 0.58
N PRO A 25 -0.95 -22.36 1.54
CA PRO A 25 0.39 -22.84 1.24
C PRO A 25 0.37 -23.93 0.15
N GLY A 26 1.13 -23.71 -0.94
CA GLY A 26 1.17 -24.60 -2.10
C GLY A 26 0.35 -24.14 -3.30
N ASP A 27 -0.56 -23.17 -3.13
CA ASP A 27 -1.34 -22.60 -4.23
C ASP A 27 -0.47 -21.81 -5.22
N LEU A 28 0.64 -21.25 -4.73
CA LEU A 28 1.64 -20.56 -5.53
C LEU A 28 3.03 -21.10 -5.21
N GLN A 29 3.88 -21.14 -6.23
CA GLN A 29 5.31 -21.40 -6.10
C GLN A 29 6.07 -20.21 -6.66
N VAL A 30 7.10 -19.76 -5.94
CA VAL A 30 7.91 -18.62 -6.34
C VAL A 30 9.37 -19.02 -6.41
N SER A 31 10.06 -18.55 -7.46
CA SER A 31 11.52 -18.63 -7.55
C SER A 31 12.09 -17.29 -7.96
N VAL A 32 13.31 -16.99 -7.50
CA VAL A 32 14.04 -15.76 -7.83
C VAL A 32 15.45 -16.14 -8.21
N ASN A 33 15.95 -15.56 -9.30
CA ASN A 33 17.31 -15.76 -9.78
C ASN A 33 17.91 -14.42 -10.21
N ALA A 34 19.18 -14.19 -9.89
CA ALA A 34 19.94 -13.14 -10.54
C ALA A 34 20.45 -13.65 -11.89
N ILE A 35 20.37 -12.83 -12.93
CA ILE A 35 20.90 -13.17 -14.26
C ILE A 35 22.42 -13.40 -14.19
N SER A 36 23.11 -12.63 -13.34
CA SER A 36 24.51 -12.85 -12.99
C SER A 36 24.71 -12.72 -11.48
N PRO A 37 25.48 -13.62 -10.84
CA PRO A 37 25.82 -13.49 -9.42
C PRO A 37 26.87 -12.40 -9.17
N ARG A 38 27.46 -11.83 -10.22
CA ARG A 38 28.50 -10.81 -10.15
C ARG A 38 28.40 -9.84 -11.33
N VAL A 39 28.42 -8.54 -11.04
CA VAL A 39 28.28 -7.46 -12.02
C VAL A 39 29.24 -6.32 -11.74
N ALA A 40 29.53 -5.53 -12.77
CA ALA A 40 30.39 -4.35 -12.63
C ALA A 40 29.63 -3.15 -12.06
N SER A 41 28.40 -2.92 -12.52
CA SER A 41 27.52 -1.83 -12.09
C SER A 41 26.22 -2.35 -11.50
N ILE A 42 25.61 -1.57 -10.62
CA ILE A 42 24.25 -1.81 -10.11
C ILE A 42 23.19 -1.82 -11.23
N GLU A 43 23.44 -1.14 -12.36
CA GLU A 43 22.55 -1.13 -13.53
C GLU A 43 22.41 -2.52 -14.18
N ASP A 44 23.42 -3.38 -14.00
CA ASP A 44 23.44 -4.74 -14.54
C ASP A 44 22.77 -5.75 -13.59
N ILE A 45 22.29 -5.31 -12.42
CA ILE A 45 21.53 -6.18 -11.51
C ILE A 45 20.14 -6.41 -12.09
N ILE A 46 19.96 -7.61 -12.66
CA ILE A 46 18.66 -8.07 -13.14
C ILE A 46 18.25 -9.30 -12.34
N LEU A 47 17.12 -9.18 -11.64
CA LEU A 47 16.51 -10.27 -10.87
C LEU A 47 15.27 -10.78 -11.61
N THR A 48 15.25 -12.04 -11.99
CA THR A 48 14.08 -12.69 -12.58
C THR A 48 13.31 -13.42 -11.49
N THR A 49 12.06 -13.01 -11.30
CA THR A 49 11.09 -13.71 -10.46
C THR A 49 10.17 -14.53 -11.33
N ILE A 50 9.82 -15.73 -10.87
CA ILE A 50 8.85 -16.59 -11.55
C ILE A 50 7.82 -17.02 -10.51
N VAL A 51 6.56 -16.64 -10.72
CA VAL A 51 5.43 -17.08 -9.90
C VAL A 51 4.61 -18.08 -10.71
N SER A 52 4.43 -19.27 -10.16
CA SER A 52 3.77 -20.40 -10.81
C SER A 52 2.52 -20.80 -10.06
N ASN A 53 1.46 -21.09 -10.81
CA ASN A 53 0.24 -21.69 -10.32
C ASN A 53 0.27 -23.19 -10.63
N PRO A 54 0.65 -24.07 -9.67
CA PRO A 54 0.66 -25.50 -9.88
C PRO A 54 -0.74 -26.12 -9.86
N SER A 55 -1.81 -25.37 -9.57
CA SER A 55 -3.16 -25.93 -9.47
C SER A 55 -3.84 -26.10 -10.85
N ASP A 56 -5.04 -26.70 -10.83
CA ASP A 56 -5.90 -26.88 -12.01
C ASP A 56 -6.94 -25.75 -12.19
N ALA A 57 -6.92 -24.73 -11.33
CA ALA A 57 -7.80 -23.57 -11.40
C ALA A 57 -6.98 -22.28 -11.61
N SER A 58 -7.57 -21.26 -12.23
CA SER A 58 -6.93 -19.95 -12.33
C SER A 58 -6.82 -19.31 -10.95
N ILE A 59 -5.69 -18.67 -10.66
CA ILE A 59 -5.48 -17.91 -9.43
C ILE A 59 -5.30 -16.46 -9.81
N ARG A 60 -6.10 -15.56 -9.22
CA ARG A 60 -5.96 -14.12 -9.37
C ARG A 60 -5.40 -13.54 -8.08
N VAL A 61 -4.37 -12.70 -8.18
CA VAL A 61 -3.73 -12.06 -7.03
C VAL A 61 -3.50 -10.58 -7.26
N ILE A 62 -3.45 -9.81 -6.18
CA ILE A 62 -2.92 -8.45 -6.17
C ILE A 62 -1.46 -8.53 -6.61
N ARG A 63 -1.09 -7.69 -7.57
CA ARG A 63 0.28 -7.64 -8.09
C ARG A 63 1.12 -6.50 -7.52
N VAL A 64 0.50 -5.49 -6.93
CA VAL A 64 1.20 -4.34 -6.34
C VAL A 64 1.96 -4.78 -5.08
N GLY A 65 3.12 -4.18 -4.82
CA GLY A 65 3.84 -4.36 -3.55
C GLY A 65 4.46 -5.75 -3.38
N ASN A 66 4.65 -6.49 -4.47
CA ASN A 66 5.30 -7.79 -4.45
C ASN A 66 6.05 -8.07 -5.77
N VAL A 67 6.70 -9.23 -5.87
CA VAL A 67 7.49 -9.63 -7.05
C VAL A 67 6.73 -9.72 -8.40
N LEU A 68 5.40 -9.58 -8.41
CA LEU A 68 4.60 -9.47 -9.64
C LEU A 68 4.42 -8.02 -10.13
N ASP A 69 4.84 -7.02 -9.35
CA ASP A 69 4.92 -5.65 -9.81
C ASP A 69 6.15 -5.47 -10.70
N ASN A 70 6.01 -4.63 -11.73
CA ASN A 70 7.08 -4.26 -12.63
C ASN A 70 7.28 -2.73 -12.69
N GLY A 71 6.60 -2.00 -11.79
CA GLY A 71 6.82 -0.57 -11.57
C GLY A 71 7.94 -0.31 -10.57
N PRO A 72 8.19 0.97 -10.24
CA PRO A 72 9.25 1.39 -9.32
C PRO A 72 8.90 1.17 -7.83
N THR A 73 8.19 0.07 -7.54
CA THR A 73 7.74 -0.31 -6.19
C THR A 73 8.69 -1.30 -5.54
N LYS A 74 8.55 -1.50 -4.24
CA LYS A 74 9.43 -2.40 -3.47
C LYS A 74 9.11 -3.88 -3.71
N SER A 75 9.76 -4.49 -4.69
CA SER A 75 9.70 -5.95 -4.94
C SER A 75 10.67 -6.76 -4.06
N PHE A 76 11.68 -6.10 -3.47
CA PHE A 76 12.72 -6.74 -2.66
C PHE A 76 13.02 -5.94 -1.38
N ALA A 77 13.40 -6.61 -0.30
CA ALA A 77 14.21 -5.99 0.74
C ALA A 77 15.69 -6.22 0.38
N VAL A 78 16.47 -5.14 0.37
CA VAL A 78 17.88 -5.17 -0.03
C VAL A 78 18.74 -4.89 1.19
N SER A 79 19.82 -5.65 1.36
CA SER A 79 20.75 -5.45 2.47
C SER A 79 22.18 -5.78 2.05
N LYS A 80 23.13 -5.22 2.80
CA LYS A 80 24.55 -5.53 2.70
C LYS A 80 25.15 -5.56 4.09
N ASP A 81 25.90 -6.62 4.40
CA ASP A 81 26.58 -6.79 5.69
C ASP A 81 25.63 -6.66 6.90
N GLY A 82 24.37 -7.07 6.72
CA GLY A 82 23.31 -6.98 7.73
C GLY A 82 22.62 -5.61 7.85
N ALA A 83 23.09 -4.58 7.14
CA ALA A 83 22.44 -3.27 7.08
C ALA A 83 21.45 -3.22 5.89
N SER A 84 20.26 -2.66 6.11
CA SER A 84 19.29 -2.41 5.04
C SER A 84 19.84 -1.36 4.09
N VAL A 85 19.63 -1.57 2.79
CA VAL A 85 19.82 -0.55 1.76
C VAL A 85 18.51 0.21 1.62
N ASP A 86 18.58 1.54 1.63
CA ASP A 86 17.40 2.39 1.60
C ASP A 86 16.67 2.24 0.26
N PHE A 87 15.36 2.02 0.34
CA PHE A 87 14.48 2.04 -0.82
C PHE A 87 14.12 3.49 -1.12
N THR A 88 14.25 3.88 -2.39
CA THR A 88 14.02 5.25 -2.89
C THR A 88 13.02 5.27 -4.03
N GLY A 89 12.22 4.21 -4.19
CA GLY A 89 11.15 4.12 -5.17
C GLY A 89 9.82 4.65 -4.63
N VAL A 90 8.73 4.21 -5.25
CA VAL A 90 7.36 4.67 -4.97
C VAL A 90 6.62 3.66 -4.07
N VAL A 91 5.81 4.17 -3.14
CA VAL A 91 4.83 3.40 -2.36
C VAL A 91 3.42 3.79 -2.82
N ILE A 92 2.53 2.83 -3.05
CA ILE A 92 1.29 3.08 -3.82
C ILE A 92 0.07 2.66 -3.01
N SER A 93 -0.92 3.55 -2.87
CA SER A 93 -2.31 3.21 -2.55
C SER A 93 -3.07 2.77 -3.80
N PRO A 94 -3.34 1.47 -4.02
CA PRO A 94 -3.89 0.99 -5.27
C PRO A 94 -5.40 1.23 -5.36
N ASP A 95 -5.91 1.64 -6.53
CA ASP A 95 -7.35 1.67 -6.80
C ASP A 95 -7.83 0.27 -7.24
N PHE A 96 -8.25 -0.54 -6.27
CA PHE A 96 -8.78 -1.88 -6.54
C PHE A 96 -10.16 -1.89 -7.20
N ALA A 97 -10.91 -0.78 -7.16
CA ALA A 97 -12.30 -0.70 -7.60
C ALA A 97 -12.41 -0.26 -9.06
N ARG A 98 -11.72 0.83 -9.45
CA ARG A 98 -11.83 1.41 -10.80
C ARG A 98 -10.91 0.76 -11.81
N ASN A 99 -9.69 0.38 -11.42
CA ASN A 99 -8.73 -0.27 -12.31
C ASN A 99 -8.25 -1.64 -11.79
N PRO A 100 -9.18 -2.62 -11.67
CA PRO A 100 -8.85 -3.95 -11.19
C PRO A 100 -7.91 -4.73 -12.13
N GLU A 101 -7.76 -4.33 -13.39
CA GLU A 101 -6.85 -4.99 -14.33
C GLU A 101 -5.40 -4.51 -14.16
N ALA A 102 -5.18 -3.28 -13.69
CA ALA A 102 -3.84 -2.79 -13.39
C ALA A 102 -3.29 -3.27 -12.05
N ASN A 103 -4.17 -3.58 -11.08
CA ASN A 103 -3.76 -3.97 -9.73
C ASN A 103 -3.81 -5.46 -9.43
N PHE A 104 -4.37 -6.26 -10.34
CA PHE A 104 -4.40 -7.71 -10.22
C PHE A 104 -3.75 -8.39 -11.42
N VAL A 105 -3.31 -9.62 -11.21
CA VAL A 105 -2.89 -10.51 -12.29
C VAL A 105 -3.51 -11.88 -12.11
N THR A 106 -3.92 -12.51 -13.21
CA THR A 106 -4.46 -13.87 -13.21
C THR A 106 -3.44 -14.84 -13.79
N ILE A 107 -3.03 -15.82 -13.00
CA ILE A 107 -2.15 -16.91 -13.40
C ILE A 107 -3.03 -18.11 -13.76
N ALA A 108 -3.00 -18.49 -15.05
CA ALA A 108 -3.75 -19.63 -15.55
C ALA A 108 -3.33 -20.96 -14.87
N PRO A 109 -4.17 -22.00 -14.90
CA PRO A 109 -3.81 -23.32 -14.41
C PRO A 109 -2.51 -23.81 -15.03
N ARG A 110 -1.62 -24.37 -14.21
CA ARG A 110 -0.33 -24.94 -14.64
C ARG A 110 0.57 -23.94 -15.41
N ALA A 111 0.33 -22.64 -15.25
CA ALA A 111 1.10 -21.59 -15.91
C ALA A 111 1.99 -20.84 -14.91
N SER A 112 2.92 -20.05 -15.47
CA SER A 112 3.84 -19.20 -14.73
C SER A 112 3.89 -17.82 -15.35
N ILE A 113 4.17 -16.82 -14.51
CA ILE A 113 4.49 -15.45 -14.91
C ILE A 113 5.93 -15.18 -14.51
N ALA A 114 6.72 -14.67 -15.45
CA ALA A 114 8.11 -14.27 -15.22
C ALA A 114 8.23 -12.75 -15.33
N ILE A 115 8.83 -12.11 -14.32
CA ILE A 115 9.08 -10.66 -14.28
C ILE A 115 10.57 -10.43 -14.05
N ASN A 116 11.17 -9.58 -14.88
CA ASN A 116 12.53 -9.11 -14.72
C ASN A 116 12.51 -7.77 -14.00
N HIS A 117 13.23 -7.70 -12.89
CA HIS A 117 13.34 -6.51 -12.06
C HIS A 117 14.71 -5.87 -12.24
N THR A 118 14.71 -4.59 -12.59
CA THR A 118 15.84 -3.69 -12.40
C THR A 118 15.63 -2.94 -11.10
N VAL A 119 16.72 -2.69 -10.36
CA VAL A 119 16.64 -2.13 -9.00
C VAL A 119 17.53 -0.92 -8.80
N SER A 120 18.34 -0.55 -9.79
CA SER A 120 19.41 0.45 -9.65
C SER A 120 18.91 1.85 -9.30
N ASP A 121 17.70 2.20 -9.73
CA ASP A 121 17.08 3.53 -9.61
C ASP A 121 16.14 3.68 -8.40
N ILE A 122 15.87 2.58 -7.70
CA ILE A 122 14.92 2.53 -6.57
C ILE A 122 15.58 2.10 -5.25
N TYR A 123 16.92 2.01 -5.20
CA TYR A 123 17.67 1.85 -3.96
C TYR A 123 18.96 2.68 -3.95
N ASP A 124 19.35 3.17 -2.77
CA ASP A 124 20.64 3.84 -2.59
C ASP A 124 21.78 2.86 -2.28
N PHE A 125 22.31 2.22 -3.32
CA PHE A 125 23.51 1.37 -3.19
C PHE A 125 24.78 2.16 -2.82
N SER A 126 24.78 3.48 -3.05
CA SER A 126 25.99 4.31 -2.95
C SER A 126 26.43 4.52 -1.51
N SER A 127 25.48 4.64 -0.57
CA SER A 127 25.73 4.71 0.87
C SER A 127 26.36 3.44 1.44
N HIS A 128 26.29 2.32 0.71
CA HIS A 128 26.84 1.03 1.13
C HIS A 128 28.16 0.64 0.45
N GLY A 129 28.52 1.26 -0.68
CA GLY A 129 29.74 0.92 -1.44
C GLY A 129 29.69 -0.43 -2.17
N THR A 130 30.73 -0.77 -2.93
CA THR A 130 30.84 -2.05 -3.66
C THR A 130 30.87 -3.28 -2.73
N GLY A 131 30.40 -4.43 -3.20
CA GLY A 131 30.35 -5.66 -2.41
C GLY A 131 29.14 -6.54 -2.74
N THR A 132 28.81 -7.49 -1.86
CA THR A 132 27.69 -8.42 -2.08
C THR A 132 26.42 -7.90 -1.45
N PHE A 133 25.43 -7.61 -2.28
CA PHE A 133 24.08 -7.26 -1.85
C PHE A 133 23.20 -8.51 -1.80
N MET A 134 22.33 -8.57 -0.80
CA MET A 134 21.34 -9.63 -0.60
C MET A 134 19.95 -9.07 -0.88
N PHE A 135 19.18 -9.81 -1.68
CA PHE A 135 17.84 -9.48 -2.15
C PHE A 135 16.86 -10.50 -1.60
N VAL A 136 16.00 -10.08 -0.67
CA VAL A 136 14.92 -10.89 -0.11
C VAL A 136 13.62 -10.52 -0.86
N PRO A 137 12.99 -11.44 -1.59
CA PRO A 137 11.82 -11.11 -2.41
C PRO A 137 10.56 -10.92 -1.56
N TRP A 138 9.76 -9.92 -1.94
CA TRP A 138 8.44 -9.70 -1.36
C TRP A 138 7.43 -10.62 -2.03
N THR A 139 6.94 -11.59 -1.26
CA THR A 139 6.17 -12.75 -1.76
C THR A 139 4.85 -12.91 -1.02
N THR A 140 4.27 -11.77 -0.65
CA THR A 140 2.96 -11.66 -0.03
C THR A 140 1.89 -11.51 -1.11
N PHE A 141 0.93 -12.42 -1.15
CA PHE A 141 -0.12 -12.45 -2.16
C PHE A 141 -1.50 -12.45 -1.51
N GLN A 142 -2.42 -11.67 -2.08
CA GLN A 142 -3.83 -11.62 -1.67
C GLN A 142 -4.71 -11.78 -2.90
N THR A 143 -5.86 -12.46 -2.78
CA THR A 143 -6.83 -12.60 -3.90
C THR A 143 -7.78 -11.41 -4.01
N ALA A 144 -7.91 -10.64 -2.93
CA ALA A 144 -8.64 -9.39 -2.83
C ALA A 144 -8.11 -8.56 -1.65
N PRO A 145 -8.29 -7.22 -1.64
CA PRO A 145 -8.03 -6.45 -0.43
C PRO A 145 -8.94 -6.95 0.71
N GLY A 146 -8.40 -7.02 1.93
CA GLY A 146 -9.07 -7.59 3.11
C GLY A 146 -9.01 -9.11 3.21
N SER A 147 -8.59 -9.82 2.15
CA SER A 147 -8.37 -11.28 2.23
C SER A 147 -7.05 -11.60 2.96
N PRO A 148 -6.98 -12.71 3.72
CA PRO A 148 -5.74 -13.10 4.39
C PRO A 148 -4.57 -13.22 3.39
N PRO A 149 -3.41 -12.64 3.69
CA PRO A 149 -2.24 -12.75 2.82
C PRO A 149 -1.63 -14.16 2.90
N LEU A 150 -1.17 -14.67 1.76
CA LEU A 150 -0.28 -15.83 1.67
C LEU A 150 1.15 -15.35 1.46
N VAL A 151 2.04 -15.69 2.38
CA VAL A 151 3.49 -15.48 2.21
C VAL A 151 4.15 -16.77 1.71
N VAL A 152 4.80 -16.71 0.55
CA VAL A 152 5.55 -17.85 -0.01
C VAL A 152 7.02 -17.71 0.36
N GLN A 153 7.53 -18.59 1.21
CA GLN A 153 8.94 -18.53 1.63
C GLN A 153 9.88 -18.81 0.45
N VAL A 154 10.79 -17.87 0.17
CA VAL A 154 11.80 -17.98 -0.90
C VAL A 154 13.16 -17.60 -0.35
N ALA A 155 14.19 -18.35 -0.74
CA ALA A 155 15.56 -18.04 -0.35
C ALA A 155 16.01 -16.69 -0.96
N PRO A 156 16.75 -15.85 -0.21
CA PRO A 156 17.34 -14.64 -0.76
C PRO A 156 18.33 -14.95 -1.88
N VAL A 157 18.51 -13.98 -2.78
CA VAL A 157 19.52 -14.03 -3.85
C VAL A 157 20.63 -13.02 -3.53
N SER A 158 21.87 -13.35 -3.86
CA SER A 158 23.01 -12.46 -3.67
C SER A 158 23.66 -12.07 -5.00
N VAL A 159 24.05 -10.80 -5.12
CA VAL A 159 24.79 -10.28 -6.27
C VAL A 159 25.97 -9.44 -5.79
N GLU A 160 27.18 -9.77 -6.26
CA GLU A 160 28.39 -8.97 -6.02
C GLU A 160 28.51 -7.86 -7.05
N VAL A 161 28.58 -6.60 -6.61
CA VAL A 161 28.85 -5.43 -7.44
C VAL A 161 30.29 -4.98 -7.22
N THR A 162 31.09 -4.93 -8.29
CA THR A 162 32.54 -4.75 -8.17
C THR A 162 33.05 -3.34 -8.37
N ALA A 163 32.30 -2.44 -9.01
CA ALA A 163 32.81 -1.12 -9.38
C ALA A 163 31.81 0.03 -9.17
N ASP A 164 30.72 0.08 -9.93
CA ASP A 164 29.81 1.23 -9.96
C ASP A 164 28.58 0.99 -9.09
N VAL A 165 28.50 1.77 -8.01
CA VAL A 165 27.37 1.83 -7.07
C VAL A 165 26.83 3.27 -6.96
N GLY A 166 27.11 4.14 -7.95
CA GLY A 166 26.68 5.53 -7.89
C GLY A 166 25.16 5.65 -7.86
N PHE A 167 24.62 6.53 -7.03
CA PHE A 167 23.18 6.71 -6.88
C PHE A 167 22.52 7.06 -8.22
N ARG A 168 21.44 6.33 -8.57
CA ARG A 168 20.58 6.63 -9.70
C ARG A 168 19.23 7.05 -9.14
N ALA A 169 18.87 8.31 -9.26
CA ALA A 169 17.58 8.77 -8.76
C ALA A 169 16.49 8.40 -9.77
N LEU A 170 15.40 7.78 -9.30
CA LEU A 170 14.21 7.49 -10.12
C LEU A 170 13.65 8.77 -10.78
N ALA A 171 13.64 9.88 -10.05
CA ALA A 171 13.36 11.21 -10.56
C ALA A 171 14.36 12.21 -9.97
N PRO A 172 14.61 13.35 -10.66
CA PRO A 172 15.39 14.44 -10.08
C PRO A 172 14.78 14.84 -8.73
N GLN A 173 15.59 14.88 -7.68
CA GLN A 173 15.13 15.48 -6.43
C GLN A 173 14.83 16.95 -6.72
N SER A 174 13.56 17.32 -6.62
CA SER A 174 13.15 18.71 -6.56
C SER A 174 13.84 19.32 -5.34
N GLN A 175 14.98 19.99 -5.58
CA GLN A 175 15.53 20.92 -4.61
C GLN A 175 14.89 22.27 -4.91
N SER A 176 13.73 22.56 -4.32
CA SER A 176 13.30 23.95 -4.16
C SER A 176 14.29 24.62 -3.20
N GLN A 177 15.39 25.16 -3.75
CA GLN A 177 16.40 25.90 -3.00
C GLN A 177 16.01 27.36 -2.70
N ASP A 178 14.83 27.81 -3.10
CA ASP A 178 14.41 29.21 -2.95
C ASP A 178 12.96 29.33 -2.50
N GLU A 179 12.54 28.79 -1.34
CA GLU A 179 11.16 29.03 -0.88
C GLU A 179 11.07 29.27 0.66
N PRO A 180 10.11 30.10 1.10
CA PRO A 180 10.19 30.86 2.34
C PRO A 180 10.15 29.97 3.58
N ALA A 181 10.86 30.43 4.59
CA ALA A 181 10.86 29.78 5.89
C ALA A 181 9.43 29.63 6.46
N HIS A 182 9.13 28.43 6.95
CA HIS A 182 8.16 28.14 8.03
C HIS A 182 6.67 27.92 7.69
N ALA A 183 6.32 27.11 6.69
CA ALA A 183 5.00 26.46 6.73
C ALA A 183 5.00 25.36 7.83
N ALA A 184 3.96 25.33 8.67
CA ALA A 184 3.73 24.25 9.61
C ALA A 184 2.92 23.16 8.89
N GLY A 185 3.54 21.99 8.67
CA GLY A 185 2.90 20.83 8.05
C GLY A 185 3.07 20.71 6.55
N SER A 186 2.10 20.06 5.91
CA SER A 186 2.08 19.73 4.49
C SER A 186 1.74 20.96 3.64
N ILE A 187 2.42 21.10 2.50
CA ILE A 187 2.20 22.17 1.53
C ILE A 187 1.36 21.60 0.38
N LEU A 188 0.22 22.19 0.09
CA LEU A 188 -0.62 21.74 -1.02
C LEU A 188 -0.14 22.39 -2.32
N SER A 189 0.21 21.56 -3.31
CA SER A 189 0.59 21.98 -4.65
C SER A 189 -0.51 21.57 -5.63
N CYS A 190 -1.39 22.52 -5.95
CA CYS A 190 -2.55 22.25 -6.78
C CYS A 190 -3.04 23.52 -7.47
N ASP A 191 -2.96 23.54 -8.80
CA ASP A 191 -3.40 24.68 -9.61
C ASP A 191 -4.89 24.62 -9.97
N ASP A 192 -5.55 23.48 -9.75
CA ASP A 192 -6.98 23.28 -9.97
C ASP A 192 -7.75 23.64 -8.68
N PRO A 193 -8.58 24.69 -8.67
CA PRO A 193 -9.25 25.15 -7.45
C PRO A 193 -10.22 24.12 -6.83
N ASP A 194 -10.88 23.29 -7.64
CA ASP A 194 -11.84 22.30 -7.14
C ASP A 194 -11.08 21.13 -6.50
N LYS A 195 -9.98 20.69 -7.13
CA LYS A 195 -9.09 19.68 -6.55
C LYS A 195 -8.38 20.20 -5.30
N LEU A 196 -7.95 21.46 -5.29
CA LEU A 196 -7.31 22.07 -4.12
C LEU A 196 -8.26 22.05 -2.93
N ALA A 197 -9.50 22.51 -3.11
CA ALA A 197 -10.52 22.47 -2.06
C ALA A 197 -10.79 21.04 -1.57
N GLY A 198 -10.80 20.06 -2.48
CA GLY A 198 -10.95 18.64 -2.14
C GLY A 198 -9.81 18.12 -1.26
N ILE A 199 -8.55 18.40 -1.61
CA ILE A 199 -7.39 17.99 -0.81
C ILE A 199 -7.33 18.73 0.52
N GLU A 200 -7.63 20.03 0.56
CA GLU A 200 -7.72 20.81 1.80
C GLU A 200 -8.71 20.16 2.78
N GLN A 201 -9.93 19.88 2.30
CA GLN A 201 -10.95 19.23 3.11
C GLN A 201 -10.54 17.81 3.54
N GLY A 202 -9.95 17.04 2.63
CA GLY A 202 -9.50 15.68 2.90
C GLY A 202 -8.38 15.64 3.94
N LEU A 203 -7.42 16.56 3.87
CA LEU A 203 -6.33 16.68 4.83
C LEU A 203 -6.85 17.08 6.21
N ASP A 204 -7.73 18.08 6.29
CA ASP A 204 -8.34 18.47 7.56
C ASP A 204 -9.13 17.32 8.20
N SER A 205 -9.91 16.59 7.39
CA SER A 205 -10.69 15.45 7.87
C SER A 205 -9.79 14.27 8.28
N SER A 206 -8.71 14.01 7.55
CA SER A 206 -7.68 13.02 7.91
C SER A 206 -7.03 13.34 9.27
N ARG A 207 -6.72 14.62 9.51
CA ARG A 207 -6.18 15.08 10.80
C ARG A 207 -7.17 14.89 11.94
N GLU A 208 -8.46 15.13 11.71
CA GLU A 208 -9.52 14.85 12.69
C GLU A 208 -9.64 13.35 13.00
N LEU A 209 -9.57 12.49 11.98
CA LEU A 209 -9.55 11.03 12.17
C LEU A 209 -8.37 10.59 13.04
N ALA A 210 -7.18 11.10 12.74
CA ALA A 210 -5.99 10.80 13.50
C ALA A 210 -6.09 11.30 14.96
N ALA A 211 -6.60 12.52 15.17
CA ALA A 211 -6.79 13.08 16.51
C ALA A 211 -7.73 12.19 17.36
N ARG A 212 -8.85 11.76 16.78
CA ARG A 212 -9.82 10.89 17.43
C ARG A 212 -9.26 9.50 17.72
N ALA A 213 -8.48 8.93 16.80
CA ALA A 213 -7.78 7.66 17.04
C ALA A 213 -6.80 7.77 18.23
N ALA A 214 -5.99 8.83 18.30
CA ALA A 214 -5.09 9.06 19.43
C ALA A 214 -5.84 9.17 20.77
N GLU A 215 -6.91 9.98 20.82
CA GLU A 215 -7.74 10.14 22.02
C GLU A 215 -8.39 8.82 22.42
N TYR A 216 -8.97 8.11 21.46
CA TYR A 216 -9.64 6.84 21.68
C TYR A 216 -8.69 5.80 22.27
N LEU A 217 -7.50 5.65 21.70
CA LEU A 217 -6.49 4.68 22.16
C LEU A 217 -6.10 4.93 23.62
N ARG A 218 -5.87 6.18 24.01
CA ARG A 218 -5.49 6.51 25.39
C ARG A 218 -6.65 6.35 26.36
N ALA A 219 -7.88 6.60 25.93
CA ALA A 219 -9.07 6.39 26.74
C ALA A 219 -9.47 4.91 26.86
N ASN A 220 -9.13 4.07 25.86
CA ASN A 220 -9.56 2.68 25.75
C ASN A 220 -8.37 1.74 25.43
N PRO A 221 -7.39 1.62 26.33
CA PRO A 221 -6.14 0.90 26.06
C PRO A 221 -6.32 -0.62 25.85
N ASP A 222 -7.44 -1.19 26.29
CA ASP A 222 -7.77 -2.62 26.15
C ASP A 222 -8.88 -2.88 25.10
N SER A 223 -9.16 -1.90 24.22
CA SER A 223 -10.23 -2.00 23.22
C SER A 223 -10.03 -3.14 22.21
N ALA A 224 -11.13 -3.62 21.61
CA ALA A 224 -11.05 -4.61 20.54
C ALA A 224 -10.33 -4.03 19.31
N GLU A 225 -10.54 -2.75 19.03
CA GLU A 225 -9.95 -1.98 17.94
C GLU A 225 -8.42 -1.91 18.09
N TRP A 226 -7.94 -1.60 19.30
CA TRP A 226 -6.50 -1.65 19.61
C TRP A 226 -5.93 -3.05 19.33
N ASN A 227 -6.58 -4.08 19.87
CA ASN A 227 -6.10 -5.46 19.78
C ASN A 227 -6.14 -6.03 18.34
N ASN A 228 -7.15 -5.64 17.55
CA ASN A 228 -7.30 -6.07 16.17
C ASN A 228 -6.18 -5.49 15.29
N PHE A 229 -5.92 -4.18 15.38
CA PHE A 229 -5.03 -3.50 14.44
C PHE A 229 -3.58 -3.34 14.92
N PHE A 230 -3.32 -3.40 16.22
CA PHE A 230 -1.95 -3.34 16.75
C PHE A 230 -1.78 -4.41 17.84
N GLY A 231 -2.23 -4.11 19.07
CA GLY A 231 -2.30 -5.07 20.16
C GLY A 231 -0.92 -5.45 20.73
N ASP A 232 -0.82 -6.71 21.17
CA ASP A 232 0.33 -7.24 21.90
C ASP A 232 1.68 -7.07 21.16
N GLY A 233 2.71 -6.71 21.92
CA GLY A 233 4.06 -6.51 21.39
C GLY A 233 4.31 -5.14 20.75
N ILE A 234 3.34 -4.22 20.88
CA ILE A 234 3.43 -2.83 20.40
C ILE A 234 3.10 -1.91 21.57
N GLU A 235 3.91 -0.87 21.76
CA GLU A 235 3.65 0.14 22.78
C GLU A 235 2.51 1.06 22.32
N LEU A 236 1.40 1.08 23.06
CA LEU A 236 0.22 1.87 22.68
C LEU A 236 0.55 3.36 22.48
N GLU A 237 1.39 3.93 23.35
CA GLU A 237 1.78 5.33 23.27
C GLU A 237 2.63 5.64 22.03
N GLU A 238 3.35 4.66 21.48
CA GLU A 238 4.04 4.81 20.19
C GLU A 238 3.02 5.04 19.07
N ILE A 239 1.96 4.23 19.02
CA ILE A 239 0.92 4.33 18.00
C ILE A 239 0.07 5.59 18.20
N ALA A 240 -0.34 5.88 19.44
CA ALA A 240 -1.07 7.11 19.76
C ALA A 240 -0.25 8.36 19.43
N GLY A 241 1.06 8.36 19.69
CA GLY A 241 1.97 9.43 19.32
C GLY A 241 2.10 9.63 17.81
N ASN A 242 2.10 8.56 17.02
CA ASN A 242 2.07 8.64 15.55
C ASN A 242 0.77 9.29 15.05
N TYR A 243 -0.38 8.91 15.63
CA TYR A 243 -1.65 9.57 15.32
C TYR A 243 -1.66 11.06 15.70
N GLU A 244 -1.11 11.44 16.85
CA GLU A 244 -0.99 12.87 17.20
C GLU A 244 -0.05 13.63 16.26
N ALA A 245 0.99 12.97 15.76
CA ALA A 245 1.87 13.57 14.77
C ALA A 245 1.12 13.84 13.46
N MET A 246 0.29 12.89 13.00
CA MET A 246 -0.56 13.08 11.81
C MET A 246 -1.65 14.13 12.05
N ALA A 247 -2.32 14.13 13.22
CA ALA A 247 -3.32 15.13 13.59
C ALA A 247 -2.76 16.56 13.58
N GLY A 248 -1.54 16.71 14.10
CA GLY A 248 -0.81 17.97 14.07
C GLY A 248 -0.19 18.30 12.72
N ASP A 249 -0.33 17.42 11.72
CA ASP A 249 0.36 17.45 10.43
C ASP A 249 1.83 17.85 10.62
N ARG A 250 2.53 17.13 11.52
CA ARG A 250 3.84 17.61 11.98
C ARG A 250 4.83 17.63 10.82
N LYS A 251 5.63 18.70 10.79
CA LYS A 251 6.66 18.92 9.78
C LYS A 251 7.65 17.74 9.74
N PRO A 252 8.09 17.29 8.56
CA PRO A 252 9.18 16.33 8.46
C PRO A 252 10.47 16.89 9.10
N MET A 253 11.33 16.00 9.61
CA MET A 253 12.60 16.38 10.23
C MET A 253 13.57 17.07 9.24
N SER A 254 13.39 16.83 7.94
CA SER A 254 14.16 17.44 6.86
C SER A 254 13.26 17.70 5.65
N GLY A 255 13.47 18.83 4.98
CA GLY A 255 12.71 19.19 3.79
C GLY A 255 11.29 19.68 4.06
N GLU A 256 10.53 19.75 2.99
CA GLU A 256 9.09 20.03 2.96
C GLU A 256 8.35 18.77 2.52
N ARG A 257 7.09 18.64 2.95
CA ARG A 257 6.18 17.62 2.44
C ARG A 257 5.12 18.33 1.61
N PHE A 258 5.10 18.05 0.33
CA PHE A 258 4.09 18.50 -0.61
C PHE A 258 3.03 17.42 -0.79
N ILE A 259 1.79 17.87 -0.97
CA ILE A 259 0.68 17.04 -1.45
C ILE A 259 0.27 17.62 -2.81
N TYR A 260 0.55 16.87 -3.87
CA TYR A 260 0.26 17.24 -5.25
C TYR A 260 -1.12 16.73 -5.68
N CYS A 261 -1.82 17.48 -6.54
CA CYS A 261 -3.16 17.10 -7.02
C CYS A 261 -3.25 16.83 -8.53
N ASN A 262 -2.18 17.17 -9.25
CA ASN A 262 -2.14 17.25 -10.70
C ASN A 262 -0.74 16.89 -11.24
N GLU A 263 0.07 16.19 -10.45
CA GLU A 263 1.38 15.68 -10.85
C GLU A 263 1.38 14.15 -10.80
N ASP A 264 1.88 13.54 -11.87
CA ASP A 264 2.15 12.11 -11.95
C ASP A 264 3.47 11.86 -12.70
N PRO A 265 4.62 12.25 -12.10
CA PRO A 265 5.94 12.07 -12.73
C PRO A 265 6.26 10.62 -13.12
N PHE A 266 5.55 9.63 -12.58
CA PHE A 266 5.84 8.21 -12.77
C PHE A 266 4.79 7.47 -13.61
N ALA A 267 3.73 8.15 -14.05
CA ALA A 267 2.60 7.54 -14.76
C ALA A 267 1.95 6.38 -13.97
N ILE A 268 1.77 6.56 -12.65
CA ILE A 268 1.22 5.56 -11.72
C ILE A 268 -0.26 5.80 -11.43
N CYS A 269 -0.78 7.01 -11.67
CA CYS A 269 -2.15 7.37 -11.32
C CYS A 269 -3.23 6.62 -12.10
N ASP A 270 -2.87 5.88 -13.14
CA ASP A 270 -3.81 4.99 -13.84
C ASP A 270 -4.28 3.83 -12.95
N ARG A 271 -3.49 3.44 -11.95
CA ARG A 271 -3.74 2.30 -11.07
C ARG A 271 -3.79 2.64 -9.58
N SER A 272 -3.62 3.89 -9.20
CA SER A 272 -3.62 4.30 -7.80
C SER A 272 -4.64 5.39 -7.48
N THR A 273 -5.01 5.46 -6.21
CA THR A 273 -5.71 6.63 -5.65
C THR A 273 -4.70 7.69 -5.22
N ALA A 274 -3.56 7.25 -4.68
CA ALA A 274 -2.45 8.12 -4.32
C ALA A 274 -1.16 7.30 -4.31
N TYR A 275 -0.03 7.99 -4.21
CA TYR A 275 1.24 7.35 -3.92
C TYR A 275 2.20 8.31 -3.20
N GLU A 276 3.17 7.73 -2.50
CA GLU A 276 4.24 8.44 -1.81
C GLU A 276 5.57 8.24 -2.56
N PHE A 277 6.32 9.33 -2.70
CA PHE A 277 7.69 9.30 -3.20
C PHE A 277 8.52 10.40 -2.52
N ASN A 278 9.59 10.00 -1.84
CA ASN A 278 10.59 10.88 -1.22
C ASN A 278 9.99 11.92 -0.25
N GLY A 279 9.09 11.45 0.61
CA GLY A 279 8.33 12.22 1.60
C GLY A 279 7.22 13.08 1.01
N GLN A 280 6.94 12.96 -0.29
CA GLN A 280 5.91 13.72 -1.01
C GLN A 280 4.73 12.82 -1.36
N ILE A 281 3.52 13.37 -1.33
CA ILE A 281 2.29 12.63 -1.62
C ILE A 281 1.73 13.15 -2.95
N TYR A 282 1.33 12.24 -3.82
CA TYR A 282 0.74 12.54 -5.12
C TYR A 282 -0.66 11.97 -5.17
N MET A 283 -1.66 12.84 -5.14
CA MET A 283 -3.07 12.49 -5.22
C MET A 283 -3.47 12.32 -6.67
N CYS A 284 -4.01 11.16 -7.01
CA CYS A 284 -4.44 10.82 -8.36
C CYS A 284 -5.90 11.20 -8.60
N ASP A 285 -6.28 11.40 -9.87
CA ASP A 285 -7.64 11.83 -10.24
C ASP A 285 -8.74 10.90 -9.70
N HIS A 286 -8.46 9.60 -9.65
CA HIS A 286 -9.37 8.61 -9.09
C HIS A 286 -9.67 8.81 -7.60
N TRP A 287 -8.76 9.44 -6.85
CA TRP A 287 -9.03 9.77 -5.45
C TRP A 287 -10.19 10.74 -5.34
N PHE A 288 -10.30 11.80 -6.15
CA PHE A 288 -11.38 12.79 -6.03
C PHE A 288 -12.79 12.21 -6.20
N GLU A 289 -12.90 11.06 -6.85
CA GLU A 289 -14.16 10.37 -7.03
C GLU A 289 -14.29 9.10 -6.15
N TYR A 290 -13.31 8.81 -5.28
CA TYR A 290 -13.37 7.69 -4.35
C TYR A 290 -14.54 7.83 -3.36
N ARG A 291 -14.80 6.80 -2.55
CA ARG A 291 -15.97 6.83 -1.66
C ARG A 291 -15.76 7.81 -0.49
N PRO A 292 -16.78 8.60 -0.11
CA PRO A 292 -16.73 9.44 1.07
C PRO A 292 -16.75 8.59 2.36
N ILE A 293 -16.15 9.09 3.44
CA ILE A 293 -16.07 8.34 4.71
C ILE A 293 -17.43 7.91 5.27
N GLY A 294 -18.51 8.66 5.02
CA GLY A 294 -19.85 8.28 5.48
C GLY A 294 -20.32 6.91 4.97
N GLU A 295 -19.83 6.45 3.81
CA GLU A 295 -20.13 5.11 3.29
C GLU A 295 -19.51 3.99 4.12
N VAL A 296 -18.45 4.28 4.88
CA VAL A 296 -17.83 3.32 5.82
C VAL A 296 -18.83 2.87 6.88
N CYS A 297 -19.81 3.70 7.26
CA CYS A 297 -20.86 3.33 8.22
C CYS A 297 -21.76 2.17 7.75
N SER A 298 -21.81 1.89 6.45
CA SER A 298 -22.63 0.82 5.88
C SER A 298 -21.85 -0.49 5.69
N LEU A 299 -20.58 -0.53 6.10
CA LEU A 299 -19.68 -1.65 5.86
C LEU A 299 -19.20 -2.25 7.19
N HIS A 300 -19.08 -3.57 7.23
CA HIS A 300 -18.31 -4.19 8.30
C HIS A 300 -16.83 -3.79 8.14
N ILE A 301 -16.14 -3.44 9.23
CA ILE A 301 -14.77 -2.91 9.18
C ILE A 301 -13.83 -3.78 8.33
N ASN A 302 -13.89 -5.12 8.45
CA ASN A 302 -13.07 -6.04 7.66
C ASN A 302 -13.23 -5.93 6.13
N ASN A 303 -14.33 -5.35 5.64
CA ASN A 303 -14.62 -5.16 4.22
C ASN A 303 -14.27 -3.75 3.73
N VAL A 304 -13.74 -2.91 4.61
CA VAL A 304 -13.30 -1.55 4.28
C VAL A 304 -11.89 -1.60 3.69
N VAL A 305 -11.70 -0.80 2.64
CA VAL A 305 -10.48 -0.68 1.82
C VAL A 305 -10.11 0.80 1.61
N GLY A 306 -10.44 1.63 2.61
CA GLY A 306 -10.18 3.08 2.62
C GLY A 306 -11.36 3.98 2.24
N SER A 307 -11.16 5.28 2.24
CA SER A 307 -12.12 6.36 1.94
C SER A 307 -11.34 7.59 1.46
N HIS A 308 -12.01 8.63 0.95
CA HIS A 308 -11.34 9.89 0.60
C HIS A 308 -10.38 10.36 1.70
N GLU A 309 -10.90 10.50 2.91
CA GLU A 309 -10.21 11.07 4.06
C GLU A 309 -9.13 10.12 4.59
N SER A 310 -9.41 8.83 4.63
CA SER A 310 -8.49 7.84 5.20
C SER A 310 -7.31 7.51 4.29
N ILE A 311 -7.44 7.65 2.96
CA ILE A 311 -6.30 7.50 2.04
C ILE A 311 -5.23 8.56 2.31
N ILE A 312 -5.62 9.80 2.63
CA ILE A 312 -4.64 10.82 3.02
C ILE A 312 -3.94 10.42 4.34
N LEU A 313 -4.68 9.84 5.29
CA LEU A 313 -4.08 9.32 6.54
C LEU A 313 -3.06 8.22 6.23
N HIS A 314 -3.40 7.27 5.36
CA HIS A 314 -2.52 6.21 4.89
C HIS A 314 -1.24 6.78 4.26
N GLU A 315 -1.35 7.74 3.34
CA GLU A 315 -0.17 8.32 2.68
C GLU A 315 0.69 9.16 3.65
N LEU A 316 0.07 9.80 4.65
CA LEU A 316 0.81 10.48 5.71
C LEU A 316 1.67 9.50 6.50
N THR A 317 1.26 8.24 6.71
CA THR A 317 2.11 7.28 7.43
C THR A 317 3.36 6.92 6.64
N HIS A 318 3.26 6.79 5.31
CA HIS A 318 4.44 6.59 4.46
C HIS A 318 5.38 7.79 4.58
N ALA A 319 4.85 8.99 4.36
CA ALA A 319 5.66 10.21 4.34
C ALA A 319 6.26 10.58 5.71
N MET A 320 5.61 10.23 6.82
CA MET A 320 6.04 10.60 8.17
C MET A 320 6.86 9.53 8.88
N PHE A 321 6.52 8.26 8.68
CA PHE A 321 7.05 7.15 9.48
C PHE A 321 7.74 6.09 8.63
N GLY A 322 7.74 6.23 7.30
CA GLY A 322 8.32 5.24 6.39
C GLY A 322 7.61 3.89 6.49
N THR A 323 6.30 3.89 6.75
CA THR A 323 5.50 2.67 6.63
C THR A 323 5.61 2.12 5.20
N ILE A 324 5.22 0.88 5.04
CA ILE A 324 5.15 0.14 3.78
C ILE A 324 3.80 -0.56 3.72
N ASP A 325 3.48 -1.20 2.60
CA ASP A 325 2.24 -1.96 2.44
C ASP A 325 2.51 -3.47 2.54
N HIS A 326 2.47 -3.99 3.76
CA HIS A 326 2.60 -5.43 4.01
C HIS A 326 1.36 -6.19 3.54
N ALA A 327 0.18 -5.60 3.67
CA ALA A 327 -1.09 -6.15 3.20
C ALA A 327 -2.13 -5.04 3.05
N TYR A 328 -3.06 -5.23 2.12
CA TYR A 328 -4.14 -4.28 1.86
C TYR A 328 -5.48 -4.74 2.43
N GLY A 329 -6.25 -3.79 2.98
CA GLY A 329 -7.61 -3.90 3.47
C GLY A 329 -7.74 -4.37 4.93
N CYS A 330 -8.74 -3.82 5.61
CA CYS A 330 -8.86 -3.93 7.07
C CYS A 330 -9.04 -5.35 7.61
N GLY A 331 -9.60 -6.27 6.83
CA GLY A 331 -9.67 -7.68 7.22
C GLY A 331 -8.30 -8.39 7.22
N ALA A 332 -7.41 -8.02 6.31
CA ALA A 332 -6.13 -8.69 6.12
C ALA A 332 -5.10 -8.28 7.18
N VAL A 333 -5.05 -6.98 7.47
CA VAL A 333 -4.01 -6.34 8.29
C VAL A 333 -4.04 -6.74 9.77
N GLN A 334 -5.16 -7.30 10.23
CA GLN A 334 -5.31 -7.80 11.59
C GLN A 334 -4.46 -9.05 11.85
N GLY A 335 -4.16 -9.82 10.81
CA GLY A 335 -3.38 -11.06 10.89
C GLY A 335 -1.86 -10.88 10.79
N LEU A 336 -1.39 -9.63 10.61
CA LEU A 336 0.05 -9.32 10.51
C LEU A 336 0.77 -9.49 11.86
N SER A 337 2.07 -9.72 11.84
CA SER A 337 2.90 -9.73 13.04
C SER A 337 3.00 -8.32 13.66
N ALA A 338 3.38 -8.22 14.94
CA ALA A 338 3.52 -6.92 15.61
C ALA A 338 4.45 -5.94 14.87
N ALA A 339 5.57 -6.43 14.32
CA ALA A 339 6.50 -5.60 13.55
C ALA A 339 5.90 -5.13 12.22
N GLU A 340 5.16 -6.00 11.53
CA GLU A 340 4.46 -5.65 10.29
C GLU A 340 3.33 -4.66 10.57
N LYS A 341 2.49 -4.88 11.60
CA LYS A 341 1.42 -3.96 12.01
C LYS A 341 1.94 -2.54 12.26
N LYS A 342 3.06 -2.39 12.98
CA LYS A 342 3.71 -1.09 13.22
C LYS A 342 4.17 -0.39 11.95
N SER A 343 4.54 -1.16 10.93
CA SER A 343 5.12 -0.63 9.70
C SER A 343 4.17 -0.72 8.50
N ASN A 344 2.88 -1.03 8.72
CA ASN A 344 1.88 -1.13 7.67
C ASN A 344 0.93 0.08 7.69
N ALA A 345 0.79 0.78 6.57
CA ALA A 345 -0.05 1.98 6.50
C ALA A 345 -1.54 1.68 6.75
N ASP A 346 -2.08 0.60 6.17
CA ASP A 346 -3.48 0.19 6.38
C ASP A 346 -3.80 -0.19 7.84
N ASN A 347 -2.82 -0.54 8.68
CA ASN A 347 -3.10 -0.75 10.11
C ASN A 347 -3.49 0.56 10.79
N TYR A 348 -2.88 1.68 10.40
CA TYR A 348 -3.26 3.01 10.86
C TYR A 348 -4.58 3.45 10.24
N GLU A 349 -4.73 3.29 8.93
CA GLU A 349 -5.97 3.64 8.24
C GLU A 349 -7.19 2.93 8.85
N CYS A 350 -7.10 1.62 9.01
CA CYS A 350 -8.22 0.80 9.46
C CYS A 350 -8.58 0.99 10.93
N LEU A 351 -7.61 1.27 11.81
CA LEU A 351 -7.95 1.63 13.19
C LEU A 351 -8.66 2.98 13.24
N ALA A 352 -8.19 3.99 12.49
CA ALA A 352 -8.87 5.29 12.45
C ALA A 352 -10.31 5.17 11.92
N LEU A 353 -10.53 4.33 10.89
CA LEU A 353 -11.86 4.03 10.36
C LEU A 353 -12.73 3.24 11.35
N ALA A 354 -12.16 2.29 12.09
CA ALA A 354 -12.89 1.56 13.15
C ALA A 354 -13.34 2.51 14.27
N VAL A 355 -12.45 3.41 14.68
CA VAL A 355 -12.78 4.46 15.66
C VAL A 355 -13.85 5.41 15.14
N TYR A 356 -13.77 5.81 13.86
CA TYR A 356 -14.82 6.59 13.21
C TYR A 356 -16.19 5.88 13.26
N GLN A 357 -16.22 4.56 12.99
CA GLN A 357 -17.46 3.77 13.06
C GLN A 357 -18.11 3.79 14.45
N ILE A 358 -17.31 3.79 15.51
CA ILE A 358 -17.81 3.86 16.89
C ILE A 358 -18.50 5.19 17.14
N PHE A 359 -17.85 6.31 16.79
CA PHE A 359 -18.32 7.64 17.18
C PHE A 359 -19.38 8.22 16.24
N GLU A 360 -19.17 8.09 14.93
CA GLU A 360 -19.97 8.78 13.93
C GLU A 360 -21.04 7.88 13.31
N CYS A 361 -20.78 6.57 13.24
CA CYS A 361 -21.76 5.60 12.75
C CYS A 361 -22.61 4.97 13.87
N GLN A 362 -22.28 5.24 15.14
CA GLN A 362 -22.88 4.63 16.33
C GLN A 362 -22.79 3.10 16.34
N ILE A 363 -21.78 2.54 15.67
CA ILE A 363 -21.49 1.10 15.67
C ILE A 363 -20.64 0.85 16.92
N GLY A 364 -21.28 0.79 18.08
CA GLY A 364 -20.61 0.63 19.37
C GLY A 364 -21.36 -0.28 20.35
N SER A 365 -20.87 -1.51 20.47
CA SER A 365 -21.03 -2.45 21.61
C SER A 365 -22.35 -3.23 21.81
N GLU A 366 -23.05 -3.65 20.75
CA GLU A 366 -24.05 -4.74 20.90
C GLU A 366 -23.49 -6.09 20.39
N ASP A 367 -23.28 -6.97 21.37
CA ASP A 367 -23.24 -8.43 21.34
C ASP A 367 -22.13 -9.18 20.58
N GLY A 368 -21.24 -9.75 21.38
CA GLY A 368 -20.75 -11.10 21.10
C GLY A 368 -21.93 -12.06 21.01
N GLN A 369 -22.24 -12.54 19.80
CA GLN A 369 -23.00 -13.75 19.57
C GLN A 369 -22.30 -14.61 18.51
N ALA A 370 -21.75 -15.71 19.03
CA ALA A 370 -21.44 -17.03 18.49
C ALA A 370 -21.50 -17.28 16.97
#